data_AF-A0A328BFI5-F1
#
_entry.id   AF-A0A328BFI5-F1
#
_cell.length_a   1.000
_cell.length_b   1.000
_cell.length_c   1.000
_cell.angle_alpha   90.00
_cell.angle_beta   90.00
_cell.angle_gamma   90.00
#
_symmetry.space_group_name_H-M   'P 1'
#
loop_
_entity.id
_entity.type
_entity.pdbx_description
1 polymer ?
#
loop_
_entity_poly.entity_id
_entity_poly.type
_entity_poly.pdbx_seq_one_letter_code
_entity_poly.pdbx_strand_id
1 'polypeptide(L)'
;MHFSSTAEYYACVDAHFGLGGPGVGLDFSRTGSLRSREVAAVALEEPVVLPPSHFSPLFPQAALFIEEILLAKRLLHSANWLRVNYDDDALNSWVGIGSLSFRQNWQLFILASLSTTRAAEAGDTAMVLFDSYFDWAVHLELSQQDATLAVEVYQRDYPAAVAQ
;
A
#
# COMPACT_ATOMS: atom_id res chain seq x y z
N MET A 1 7.68 1.61 -18.32
CA MET A 1 6.66 2.65 -18.52
C MET A 1 7.36 3.99 -18.41
N HIS A 2 7.23 4.86 -19.40
CA HIS A 2 7.80 6.21 -19.38
C HIS A 2 6.66 7.21 -19.40
N PHE A 3 6.68 8.18 -18.48
CA PHE A 3 5.68 9.23 -18.39
C PHE A 3 6.31 10.54 -18.87
N SER A 4 5.62 11.24 -19.76
CA SER A 4 6.05 12.53 -20.29
C SER A 4 5.71 13.71 -19.36
N SER A 5 4.83 13.50 -18.38
CA SER A 5 4.47 14.50 -17.37
C SER A 5 3.98 13.88 -16.06
N THR A 6 3.98 14.68 -14.98
CA THR A 6 3.39 14.30 -13.69
C THR A 6 1.87 14.04 -13.79
N ALA A 7 1.17 14.79 -14.66
CA ALA A 7 -0.25 14.59 -14.89
C ALA A 7 -0.53 13.22 -15.53
N GLU A 8 0.28 12.81 -16.49
CA GLU A 8 0.19 11.48 -17.10
C GLU A 8 0.48 10.36 -16.10
N TYR A 9 1.46 10.57 -15.22
CA TYR A 9 1.75 9.63 -14.13
C TYR A 9 0.54 9.45 -13.20
N TYR A 10 -0.08 10.54 -12.75
CA TYR A 10 -1.25 10.45 -11.87
C TYR A 10 -2.48 9.89 -12.56
N ALA A 11 -2.72 10.22 -13.83
CA ALA A 11 -3.78 9.58 -14.61
C ALA A 11 -3.56 8.07 -14.74
N CYS A 12 -2.31 7.63 -14.87
CA CYS A 12 -1.99 6.20 -14.89
C CYS A 12 -2.24 5.54 -13.53
N VAL A 13 -1.88 6.19 -12.41
CA VAL A 13 -2.15 5.66 -11.06
C VAL A 13 -3.66 5.52 -10.82
N ASP A 14 -4.42 6.56 -11.14
CA ASP A 14 -5.89 6.57 -11.05
C ASP A 14 -6.50 5.42 -11.85
N ALA A 15 -6.11 5.29 -13.12
CA ALA A 15 -6.60 4.23 -13.99
C ALA A 15 -6.14 2.82 -13.56
N HIS A 16 -4.97 2.69 -12.92
CA HIS A 16 -4.43 1.39 -12.52
C HIS A 16 -5.12 0.85 -11.27
N PHE A 17 -5.40 1.72 -10.31
CA PHE A 17 -6.02 1.36 -9.03
C PHE A 17 -7.53 1.64 -8.95
N GLY A 18 -8.13 2.15 -10.02
CA GLY A 18 -9.59 2.33 -10.11
C GLY A 18 -10.15 3.47 -9.26
N LEU A 19 -9.39 4.55 -9.03
CA LEU A 19 -9.77 5.63 -8.10
C LEU A 19 -10.87 6.57 -8.62
N GLY A 20 -11.19 6.53 -9.92
CA GLY A 20 -12.09 7.48 -10.58
C GLY A 20 -13.58 7.12 -10.60
N GLY A 21 -14.02 6.02 -9.97
CA GLY A 21 -15.41 5.56 -9.98
C GLY A 21 -16.17 5.81 -8.68
N PRO A 22 -17.44 6.26 -8.71
CA PRO A 22 -18.26 6.36 -7.51
C PRO A 22 -18.51 4.97 -6.89
N GLY A 23 -18.22 4.81 -5.59
CA GLY A 23 -18.38 3.54 -4.86
C GLY A 23 -17.37 2.47 -5.22
N VAL A 24 -16.21 2.84 -5.75
CA VAL A 24 -15.16 1.90 -6.17
C VAL A 24 -13.99 1.97 -5.20
N GLY A 25 -13.64 0.83 -4.59
CA GLY A 25 -12.42 0.65 -3.79
C GLY A 25 -11.17 0.50 -4.67
N LEU A 26 -10.00 0.34 -4.04
CA LEU A 26 -8.76 0.05 -4.78
C LEU A 26 -8.87 -1.28 -5.54
N ASP A 27 -8.75 -1.24 -6.86
CA ASP A 27 -8.71 -2.43 -7.73
C ASP A 27 -7.27 -2.89 -7.98
N PHE A 28 -6.92 -4.07 -7.46
CA PHE A 28 -5.61 -4.69 -7.64
C PHE A 28 -5.56 -5.76 -8.73
N SER A 29 -6.65 -5.98 -9.47
CA SER A 29 -6.74 -7.01 -10.52
C SER A 29 -5.66 -6.87 -11.60
N ARG A 30 -5.18 -5.64 -11.85
CA ARG A 30 -4.10 -5.32 -12.80
C ARG A 30 -2.70 -5.45 -12.23
N THR A 31 -2.57 -5.51 -10.91
CA THR A 31 -1.29 -5.68 -10.22
C THR A 31 -0.90 -7.15 -10.19
N GLY A 32 -1.85 -8.06 -10.00
CA GLY A 32 -1.63 -9.50 -10.11
C GLY A 32 -2.26 -10.30 -8.96
N SER A 33 -1.64 -11.41 -8.61
CA SER A 33 -2.17 -12.35 -7.62
C SER A 33 -1.71 -11.99 -6.20
N LEU A 34 -2.60 -12.16 -5.22
CA LEU A 34 -2.28 -12.06 -3.81
C LEU A 34 -1.28 -13.17 -3.42
N ARG A 35 -0.16 -12.78 -2.82
CA ARG A 35 0.91 -13.68 -2.37
C ARG A 35 0.79 -14.00 -0.88
N SER A 36 0.40 -13.01 -0.07
CA SER A 36 0.20 -13.16 1.36
C SER A 36 -0.80 -12.13 1.88
N ARG A 37 -1.54 -12.51 2.93
CA ARG A 37 -2.42 -11.64 3.71
C ARG A 37 -2.13 -11.84 5.19
N GLU A 38 -1.93 -10.75 5.91
CA GLU A 38 -1.70 -10.71 7.34
C GLU A 38 -2.65 -9.69 7.97
N VAL A 39 -3.18 -10.00 9.16
CA VAL A 39 -4.08 -9.10 9.89
C VAL A 39 -3.61 -9.03 11.33
N ALA A 40 -3.45 -7.83 11.84
CA ALA A 40 -3.11 -7.57 13.23
C ALA A 40 -4.17 -6.69 13.89
N ALA A 41 -4.47 -6.95 15.16
CA ALA A 41 -5.25 -6.02 15.95
C ALA A 41 -4.36 -4.83 16.35
N VAL A 42 -4.89 -3.62 16.21
CA VAL A 42 -4.19 -2.40 16.60
C VAL A 42 -5.05 -1.61 17.57
N ALA A 43 -4.45 -1.11 18.65
CA ALA A 43 -5.13 -0.17 19.52
C ALA A 43 -5.29 1.15 18.76
N LEU A 44 -6.53 1.55 18.50
CA LEU A 44 -6.84 2.79 17.78
C LEU A 44 -6.71 4.06 18.65
N GLU A 45 -6.20 3.95 19.88
CA GLU A 45 -6.00 5.12 20.76
C GLU A 45 -5.00 6.12 20.13
N GLU A 46 -5.33 7.42 20.16
CA GLU A 46 -4.54 8.52 19.57
C GLU A 46 -3.10 8.62 20.13
N PRO A 47 -2.21 9.37 19.46
CA PRO A 47 -1.31 8.89 18.43
C PRO A 47 -0.17 8.02 19.03
N VAL A 48 -0.40 6.72 19.19
CA VAL A 48 0.72 5.81 19.46
C VAL A 48 1.47 5.59 18.15
N VAL A 49 2.54 6.35 17.96
CA VAL A 49 3.50 6.08 16.88
C VAL A 49 4.23 4.80 17.24
N LEU A 50 3.83 3.69 16.60
CA LEU A 50 4.49 2.41 16.78
C LEU A 50 5.95 2.51 16.27
N PRO A 51 6.96 2.13 17.05
CA PRO A 51 8.33 2.09 16.57
C PRO A 51 8.48 1.15 15.37
N PRO A 52 9.46 1.38 14.48
CA PRO A 52 9.75 0.52 13.33
C PRO A 52 9.82 -0.97 13.69
N SER A 53 10.38 -1.26 14.87
CA SER A 53 10.56 -2.61 15.39
C SER A 53 9.26 -3.39 15.63
N HIS A 54 8.10 -2.73 15.68
CA HIS A 54 6.81 -3.41 15.76
C HIS A 54 6.27 -3.85 14.41
N PHE A 55 6.75 -3.28 13.29
CA PHE A 55 6.27 -3.67 11.97
C PHE A 55 6.58 -5.15 11.67
N SER A 56 7.84 -5.58 11.85
CA SER A 56 8.25 -6.95 11.52
C SER A 56 7.55 -8.02 12.37
N PRO A 57 7.33 -7.83 13.69
CA PRO A 57 6.51 -8.74 14.49
C PRO A 57 5.02 -8.77 14.10
N LEU A 58 4.45 -7.64 13.68
CA LEU A 58 3.03 -7.57 13.27
C LEU A 58 2.79 -8.16 11.88
N PHE A 59 3.74 -7.94 10.95
CA PHE A 59 3.62 -8.32 9.54
C PHE A 59 4.91 -9.00 9.04
N PRO A 60 5.26 -10.18 9.57
CA PRO A 60 6.50 -10.84 9.23
C PRO A 60 6.60 -11.17 7.74
N GLN A 61 5.53 -11.59 7.07
CA GLN A 61 5.58 -11.91 5.62
C GLN A 61 5.73 -10.65 4.78
N ALA A 62 5.01 -9.57 5.12
CA ALA A 62 5.15 -8.29 4.43
C ALA A 62 6.55 -7.69 4.61
N ALA A 63 7.10 -7.75 5.83
CA ALA A 63 8.45 -7.29 6.13
C ALA A 63 9.49 -8.10 5.33
N LEU A 64 9.39 -9.44 5.34
CA LEU A 64 10.25 -10.32 4.54
C LEU A 64 10.15 -10.01 3.04
N PHE A 65 8.94 -9.81 2.51
CA PHE A 65 8.77 -9.45 1.10
C PHE A 65 9.46 -8.14 0.78
N ILE A 66 9.23 -7.09 1.57
CA ILE A 66 9.86 -5.79 1.33
C ILE A 66 11.38 -5.91 1.46
N GLU A 67 11.88 -6.40 2.59
CA GLU A 67 13.31 -6.42 2.91
C GLU A 67 14.10 -7.40 2.02
N GLU A 68 13.64 -8.63 1.89
CA GLU A 68 14.40 -9.67 1.17
C GLU A 68 14.11 -9.70 -0.32
N ILE A 69 12.88 -9.40 -0.75
CA ILE A 69 12.52 -9.48 -2.17
C ILE A 69 12.69 -8.14 -2.86
N LEU A 70 12.15 -7.05 -2.29
CA LEU A 70 12.21 -5.75 -2.95
C LEU A 70 13.57 -5.07 -2.75
N LEU A 71 14.06 -4.97 -1.52
CA LEU A 71 15.33 -4.27 -1.25
C LEU A 71 16.53 -5.11 -1.68
N ALA A 72 16.62 -6.35 -1.22
CA ALA A 72 17.82 -7.16 -1.44
C ALA A 72 17.91 -7.71 -2.87
N LYS A 73 16.83 -8.26 -3.45
CA LYS A 73 16.88 -8.89 -4.78
C LYS A 73 16.69 -7.92 -5.94
N ARG A 74 15.81 -6.93 -5.80
CA ARG A 74 15.50 -5.97 -6.87
C ARG A 74 16.30 -4.66 -6.79
N LEU A 75 17.17 -4.51 -5.78
CA LEU A 75 17.94 -3.29 -5.51
C LEU A 75 17.06 -2.03 -5.48
N LEU A 76 15.80 -2.18 -5.04
CA LEU A 76 14.89 -1.05 -4.97
C LEU A 76 15.28 -0.17 -3.78
N HIS A 77 15.58 1.09 -4.07
CA HIS A 77 15.89 2.08 -3.03
C HIS A 77 14.67 2.90 -2.62
N SER A 78 13.59 2.83 -3.39
CA SER A 78 12.36 3.57 -3.15
C SER A 78 11.13 2.87 -3.74
N ALA A 79 9.97 3.22 -3.20
CA ALA A 79 8.65 2.88 -3.74
C ALA A 79 7.84 4.15 -3.95
N ASN A 80 6.84 4.09 -4.82
CA ASN A 80 5.77 5.07 -4.80
C ASN A 80 4.77 4.66 -3.72
N TRP A 81 4.09 5.64 -3.13
CA TRP A 81 3.00 5.39 -2.20
C TRP A 81 1.77 6.20 -2.60
N LEU A 82 0.60 5.61 -2.41
CA LEU A 82 -0.72 6.21 -2.54
C LEU A 82 -1.45 6.05 -1.23
N ARG A 83 -2.16 7.09 -0.79
CA ARG A 83 -2.98 7.05 0.41
C ARG A 83 -4.38 7.57 0.15
N VAL A 84 -5.37 6.83 0.61
CA VAL A 84 -6.79 7.12 0.47
C VAL A 84 -7.54 6.82 1.77
N ASN A 85 -8.63 7.53 2.00
CA ASN A 85 -9.58 7.22 3.06
C ASN A 85 -10.93 6.85 2.43
N TYR A 86 -11.56 5.82 2.98
CA TYR A 86 -12.88 5.34 2.61
C TYR A 86 -13.93 5.68 3.65
N ASP A 87 -15.19 5.69 3.23
CA ASP A 87 -16.38 5.75 4.07
C ASP A 87 -17.45 4.88 3.40
N ASP A 88 -18.03 3.91 4.12
CA ASP A 88 -19.01 2.94 3.60
C ASP A 88 -18.60 2.32 2.24
N ASP A 89 -17.38 1.77 2.12
CA ASP A 89 -16.81 1.17 0.90
C ASP A 89 -16.65 2.11 -0.32
N ALA A 90 -16.89 3.41 -0.15
CA ALA A 90 -16.68 4.42 -1.19
C ALA A 90 -15.42 5.24 -0.92
N LEU A 91 -14.64 5.52 -1.98
CA LEU A 91 -13.53 6.47 -1.91
C LEU A 91 -14.06 7.85 -1.50
N ASN A 92 -13.75 8.29 -0.29
CA ASN A 92 -14.22 9.56 0.24
C ASN A 92 -13.19 10.67 0.00
N SER A 93 -11.90 10.38 0.25
CA SER A 93 -10.84 11.37 0.01
C SER A 93 -9.52 10.78 -0.46
N TRP A 94 -8.92 11.45 -1.44
CA TRP A 94 -7.53 11.26 -1.80
C TRP A 94 -6.66 12.02 -0.80
N VAL A 95 -5.90 11.29 0.02
CA VAL A 95 -5.08 11.90 1.07
C VAL A 95 -3.71 12.32 0.52
N GLY A 96 -3.13 11.53 -0.38
CA GLY A 96 -1.90 11.94 -1.07
C GLY A 96 -1.22 10.84 -1.87
N ILE A 97 -0.16 11.25 -2.57
CA ILE A 97 0.74 10.35 -3.30
C ILE A 97 2.16 10.88 -3.21
N GLY A 98 3.16 10.01 -3.22
CA GLY A 98 4.55 10.43 -3.22
C GLY A 98 5.53 9.28 -3.45
N SER A 99 6.79 9.53 -3.10
CA SER A 99 7.85 8.53 -3.11
C SER A 99 8.40 8.33 -1.70
N LEU A 100 8.63 7.07 -1.34
CA LEU A 100 9.21 6.63 -0.08
C LEU A 100 10.57 6.01 -0.35
N SER A 101 11.61 6.51 0.33
CA SER A 101 12.93 5.87 0.34
C SER A 101 12.98 4.79 1.41
N PHE A 102 13.50 3.61 1.06
CA PHE A 102 13.65 2.50 2.00
C PHE A 102 14.93 2.58 2.85
N ARG A 103 15.76 3.61 2.67
CA ARG A 103 17.08 3.70 3.33
C ARG A 103 16.99 3.82 4.86
N GLN A 104 16.00 4.54 5.40
CA GLN A 104 15.81 4.70 6.84
C GLN A 104 14.34 4.91 7.18
N ASN A 105 13.88 4.31 8.28
CA ASN A 105 12.60 4.57 8.95
C ASN A 105 11.35 4.43 8.07
N TRP A 106 11.41 3.66 6.99
CA TRP A 106 10.27 3.48 6.08
C TRP A 106 9.07 2.80 6.77
N GLN A 107 9.33 1.86 7.70
CA GLN A 107 8.31 1.22 8.53
C GLN A 107 7.58 2.25 9.40
N LEU A 108 8.33 3.16 10.04
CA LEU A 108 7.77 4.24 10.84
C LEU A 108 6.93 5.18 9.99
N PHE A 109 7.39 5.51 8.78
CA PHE A 109 6.63 6.34 7.85
C PHE A 109 5.27 5.71 7.53
N ILE A 110 5.22 4.41 7.25
CA ILE A 110 3.97 3.70 6.98
C ILE A 110 3.04 3.75 8.20
N LEU A 111 3.55 3.37 9.37
CA LEU A 111 2.76 3.32 10.61
C LEU A 111 2.24 4.70 11.01
N ALA A 112 3.07 5.75 10.87
CA ALA A 112 2.66 7.13 11.11
C ALA A 112 1.68 7.66 10.05
N SER A 113 1.85 7.27 8.80
CA SER A 113 0.95 7.69 7.71
C SER A 113 -0.44 7.08 7.90
N LEU A 114 -0.53 5.84 8.36
CA LEU A 114 -1.82 5.19 8.64
C LEU A 114 -2.51 5.76 9.89
N SER A 115 -1.75 6.15 10.92
CA SER A 115 -2.31 6.66 12.18
C SER A 115 -2.70 8.14 12.16
N THR A 116 -2.10 8.95 11.28
CA THR A 116 -2.41 10.38 11.15
C THR A 116 -3.51 10.60 10.12
N THR A 117 -4.44 11.53 10.32
CA THR A 117 -5.47 11.88 9.31
C THR A 117 -6.37 10.71 8.90
N ARG A 118 -6.72 9.85 9.86
CA ARG A 118 -7.58 8.67 9.67
C ARG A 118 -8.93 9.04 9.05
N ALA A 119 -9.60 8.05 8.48
CA ALA A 119 -10.99 8.19 8.02
C ALA A 119 -11.95 8.59 9.17
N ALA A 120 -13.24 8.76 8.89
CA ALA A 120 -14.22 8.99 9.95
C ALA A 120 -14.43 7.72 10.82
N GLU A 121 -15.12 7.85 11.95
CA GLU A 121 -15.57 6.70 12.75
C GLU A 121 -16.49 5.83 11.86
N ALA A 122 -16.03 4.63 11.48
CA ALA A 122 -16.59 3.67 10.48
C ALA A 122 -15.89 3.61 9.11
N GLY A 123 -14.91 4.48 8.84
CA GLY A 123 -14.14 4.45 7.59
C GLY A 123 -12.79 3.74 7.72
N ASP A 124 -12.23 3.37 6.56
CA ASP A 124 -10.92 2.73 6.46
C ASP A 124 -9.86 3.68 5.89
N THR A 125 -8.62 3.54 6.33
CA THR A 125 -7.47 4.27 5.78
C THR A 125 -6.57 3.27 5.06
N ALA A 126 -6.43 3.41 3.75
CA ALA A 126 -5.56 2.56 2.95
C ALA A 126 -4.31 3.30 2.50
N MET A 127 -3.20 2.58 2.53
CA MET A 127 -1.92 2.98 1.97
C MET A 127 -1.41 1.87 1.06
N VAL A 128 -1.08 2.22 -0.18
CA VAL A 128 -0.52 1.30 -1.16
C VAL A 128 0.90 1.68 -1.45
N LEU A 129 1.83 0.76 -1.30
CA LEU A 129 3.20 0.88 -1.84
C LEU A 129 3.28 0.14 -3.16
N PHE A 130 3.92 0.72 -4.17
CA PHE A 130 4.03 0.10 -5.49
C PHE A 130 5.28 0.62 -6.23
N ASP A 131 5.73 -0.11 -7.26
CA ASP A 131 6.77 0.39 -8.16
C ASP A 131 6.20 1.14 -9.37
N SER A 132 7.05 1.85 -10.10
CA SER A 132 6.67 2.64 -11.28
C SER A 132 6.13 1.81 -12.45
N TYR A 133 6.21 0.47 -12.37
CA TYR A 133 5.73 -0.46 -13.40
C TYR A 133 4.45 -1.21 -12.97
N PHE A 134 4.03 -1.02 -11.72
CA PHE A 134 2.92 -1.70 -11.08
C PHE A 134 3.07 -3.24 -11.11
N ASP A 135 4.30 -3.73 -10.96
CA ASP A 135 4.64 -5.16 -10.95
C ASP A 135 4.39 -5.81 -9.60
N TRP A 136 4.30 -5.01 -8.55
CA TRP A 136 3.95 -5.43 -7.22
C TRP A 136 3.26 -4.28 -6.50
N ALA A 137 2.45 -4.63 -5.52
CA ALA A 137 1.92 -3.69 -4.55
C ALA A 137 1.89 -4.30 -3.16
N VAL A 138 2.10 -3.46 -2.14
CA VAL A 138 1.80 -3.80 -0.75
C VAL A 138 0.66 -2.89 -0.33
N HIS A 139 -0.52 -3.48 -0.11
CA HIS A 139 -1.70 -2.80 0.37
C HIS A 139 -1.73 -2.92 1.89
N LEU A 140 -1.84 -1.79 2.59
CA LEU A 140 -2.03 -1.71 4.03
C LEU A 140 -3.34 -0.99 4.31
N GLU A 141 -4.19 -1.57 5.13
CA GLU A 141 -5.51 -1.04 5.42
C GLU A 141 -5.74 -1.00 6.93
N LEU A 142 -5.96 0.19 7.47
CA LEU A 142 -6.36 0.42 8.84
C LEU A 142 -7.87 0.58 8.90
N SER A 143 -8.57 -0.42 9.44
CA SER A 143 -10.00 -0.33 9.69
C SER A 143 -10.30 0.25 11.06
N GLN A 144 -11.09 1.33 11.09
CA GLN A 144 -11.51 1.93 12.34
C GLN A 144 -12.70 1.23 12.97
N GLN A 145 -13.56 0.63 12.15
CA GLN A 145 -14.68 -0.15 12.65
C GLN A 145 -14.20 -1.41 13.37
N ASP A 146 -13.27 -2.14 12.74
CA ASP A 146 -12.82 -3.44 13.26
C ASP A 146 -11.58 -3.35 14.15
N ALA A 147 -10.96 -2.17 14.28
CA ALA A 147 -9.69 -1.97 14.98
C ALA A 147 -8.58 -2.92 14.51
N THR A 148 -8.50 -3.13 13.20
CA THR A 148 -7.53 -4.01 12.57
C THR A 148 -6.63 -3.24 11.60
N LEU A 149 -5.40 -3.72 11.46
CA LEU A 149 -4.49 -3.36 10.40
C LEU A 149 -4.22 -4.61 9.56
N ALA A 150 -4.67 -4.60 8.32
CA ALA A 150 -4.44 -5.66 7.34
C ALA A 150 -3.30 -5.28 6.40
N VAL A 151 -2.53 -6.27 5.98
CA VAL A 151 -1.48 -6.12 4.96
C VAL A 151 -1.60 -7.23 3.93
N GLU A 152 -1.61 -6.83 2.67
CA GLU A 152 -1.75 -7.70 1.51
C GLU A 152 -0.64 -7.42 0.51
N VAL A 153 -0.01 -8.48 0.01
CA VAL A 153 1.06 -8.37 -0.99
C VAL A 153 0.58 -8.90 -2.32
N TYR A 154 0.59 -8.06 -3.34
CA TYR A 154 0.24 -8.40 -4.71
C TYR A 154 1.48 -8.43 -5.57
N GLN A 155 1.56 -9.39 -6.48
CA GLN A 155 2.64 -9.48 -7.46
C GLN A 155 2.08 -9.87 -8.82
N ARG A 156 2.55 -9.18 -9.86
CA ARG A 156 2.22 -9.48 -11.25
C ARG A 156 2.71 -10.87 -11.59
N ASP A 157 1.78 -11.73 -11.91
CA ASP A 157 2.11 -13.02 -12.51
C ASP A 157 2.48 -12.75 -13.96
N TYR A 158 3.78 -12.84 -14.23
CA TYR A 158 4.25 -12.92 -15.59
C TYR A 158 3.94 -14.33 -16.11
N PRO A 159 3.17 -14.48 -17.21
CA PRO A 159 3.04 -15.78 -17.84
C PRO A 159 4.45 -16.29 -18.13
N ALA A 160 4.74 -17.53 -17.71
CA ALA A 160 6.03 -18.15 -17.97
C ALA A 160 6.31 -18.01 -19.47
N ALA A 161 7.45 -17.41 -19.81
CA ALA A 161 7.84 -17.23 -21.20
C ALA A 161 7.68 -18.58 -21.90
N VAL A 162 6.80 -18.63 -22.90
CA VAL A 162 6.66 -19.82 -23.74
C VAL A 162 8.03 -20.03 -24.37
N ALA A 163 8.77 -21.03 -23.89
CA ALA A 163 10.04 -21.40 -24.49
C ALA A 163 9.76 -21.72 -25.96
N GLN A 164 10.24 -20.84 -26.84
CA GLN A 164 10.28 -21.10 -28.29
C GLN A 164 11.46 -22.01 -28.60
#